data_AF-A0A7W1W9B4-F1
#
_entry.id   AF-A0A7W1W9B4-F1
#
_cell.length_a   1.000
_cell.length_b   1.000
_cell.length_c   1.000
_cell.angle_alpha   90.00
_cell.angle_beta   90.00
_cell.angle_gamma   90.00
#
_symmetry.space_group_name_H-M   'P 1'
#
loop_
_entity.id
_entity.type
_entity.pdbx_description
1 polymer ?
#
loop_
_entity_poly.entity_id
_entity_poly.type
_entity_poly.pdbx_seq_one_letter_code
_entity_poly.pdbx_strand_id
1 'polypeptide(L)' 'NYFAPGHRIRIEISSSNFPRFDRNLNTGGNNYDETKAVIARNAVHHSKQYPAEITITVVKNK' A
#
# COMPACT_ATOMS: atom_id res chain seq x y z
N ASN A 1 7.41 -2.45 17.39
CA ASN A 1 7.59 -3.90 17.11
C ASN A 1 9.04 -4.28 17.31
N TYR A 2 9.31 -5.47 17.84
CA TYR A 2 10.63 -6.08 17.91
C TYR A 2 10.72 -7.21 16.88
N PHE A 3 11.77 -7.20 16.06
CA PHE A 3 12.03 -8.25 15.06
C PHE A 3 13.21 -9.08 15.55
N ALA A 4 12.92 -10.28 16.07
CA ALA A 4 13.92 -11.18 16.63
C ALA A 4 14.84 -11.78 15.55
N PRO A 5 15.98 -12.38 15.93
CA PRO A 5 16.80 -13.15 15.00
C PRO A 5 15.96 -14.15 14.19
N GLY A 6 16.14 -14.14 12.86
CA GLY A 6 15.37 -14.98 11.93
C GLY A 6 14.06 -14.36 11.42
N HIS A 7 13.54 -13.29 12.03
CA HIS A 7 12.38 -12.57 11.51
C HIS A 7 12.75 -11.72 10.29
N ARG A 8 11.75 -11.39 9.48
CA ARG A 8 11.89 -10.52 8.31
C ARG A 8 10.83 -9.43 8.30
N ILE A 9 11.19 -8.26 7.79
CA ILE A 9 10.23 -7.22 7.45
C ILE A 9 9.71 -7.53 6.04
N ARG A 10 8.39 -7.68 5.90
CA ARG A 10 7.72 -7.86 4.61
C ARG A 10 6.78 -6.67 4.39
N ILE A 11 6.84 -6.11 3.20
CA ILE A 11 5.94 -5.04 2.77
C ILE A 11 5.02 -5.59 1.68
N GLU A 12 3.72 -5.37 1.84
CA GLU A 12 2.69 -5.70 0.86
C GLU A 12 2.05 -4.41 0.37
N ILE A 13 1.91 -4.28 -0.95
CA ILE A 13 1.30 -3.13 -1.60
C ILE A 13 0.11 -3.63 -2.40
N SER A 14 -1.05 -3.02 -2.17
CA SER A 14 -2.30 -3.31 -2.87
C SER A 14 -3.08 -2.01 -3.04
N SER A 15 -3.97 -1.95 -4.04
CA SER A 15 -4.88 -0.83 -4.24
C SER A 15 -6.22 -0.99 -3.51
N SER A 16 -6.33 -1.94 -2.57
CA SER A 16 -7.54 -2.14 -1.77
C SER A 16 -7.28 -2.85 -0.44
N ASN A 17 -8.17 -2.63 0.53
CA ASN A 17 -8.24 -3.36 1.79
C ASN A 17 -9.71 -3.40 2.27
N PHE A 18 -10.54 -4.09 1.49
CA PHE A 18 -11.96 -4.29 1.80
C PHE A 18 -12.11 -5.47 2.79
N PRO A 19 -13.01 -5.40 3.78
CA PRO A 19 -14.02 -4.36 4.02
C PRO A 19 -13.56 -3.22 4.95
N ARG A 20 -12.28 -3.17 5.32
CA ARG A 20 -11.77 -2.11 6.22
C ARG A 20 -11.93 -0.71 5.61
N PHE A 21 -11.78 -0.59 4.29
CA PHE A 21 -12.08 0.61 3.53
C PHE A 21 -12.98 0.27 2.34
N ASP A 22 -13.85 1.20 1.97
CA ASP A 22 -14.65 1.10 0.75
C ASP A 22 -13.75 1.00 -0.49
N ARG A 23 -14.22 0.25 -1.49
CA ARG A 23 -13.48 0.06 -2.74
C ARG A 23 -13.46 1.37 -3.52
N ASN A 24 -12.30 1.79 -4.03
CA ASN A 24 -12.23 2.84 -5.05
C ASN A 24 -12.66 2.26 -6.41
N LEU A 25 -13.66 2.86 -7.06
CA LEU A 25 -14.21 2.43 -8.34
C LEU A 25 -13.35 2.83 -9.55
N ASN A 26 -12.29 3.61 -9.34
CA ASN A 26 -11.27 4.02 -10.30
C ASN A 26 -11.77 4.81 -11.51
N THR A 27 -12.89 5.51 -11.35
CA THR A 27 -13.50 6.39 -12.36
C THR A 27 -13.07 7.86 -12.20
N GLY A 28 -12.62 8.24 -11.01
CA GLY A 28 -12.33 9.63 -10.64
C GLY A 28 -13.54 10.43 -10.13
N GLY A 29 -14.70 9.78 -9.98
CA GLY A 29 -15.94 10.40 -9.53
C GLY A 29 -16.19 10.29 -8.02
N ASN A 30 -17.45 10.52 -7.64
CA ASN A 30 -17.94 10.43 -6.27
C ASN A 30 -18.15 8.95 -5.87
N ASN A 31 -17.13 8.36 -5.26
CA ASN A 31 -17.13 6.92 -4.94
C ASN A 31 -18.32 6.42 -4.08
N TYR A 32 -19.05 7.32 -3.39
CA TYR A 32 -20.19 6.98 -2.53
C TYR A 32 -21.55 6.85 -3.27
N ASP A 33 -21.71 7.44 -4.45
CA ASP A 33 -22.94 7.37 -5.26
C ASP A 33 -22.73 6.71 -6.63
N GLU A 34 -21.49 6.37 -6.97
CA GLU A 34 -21.15 5.69 -8.20
C GLU A 34 -21.49 4.19 -8.18
N THR A 35 -21.95 3.68 -9.32
CA THR A 35 -22.33 2.27 -9.50
C THR A 35 -21.46 1.52 -10.51
N LYS A 36 -20.67 2.26 -11.30
CA LYS A 36 -19.81 1.69 -12.35
C LYS A 36 -18.36 1.68 -11.87
N ALA A 37 -17.69 0.53 -12.03
CA ALA A 37 -16.28 0.38 -11.73
C ALA A 37 -15.47 0.25 -13.03
N VAL A 38 -14.23 0.73 -13.01
CA VAL A 38 -13.24 0.50 -14.08
C VAL A 38 -12.05 -0.28 -13.52
N ILE A 39 -11.52 -1.22 -14.30
CA ILE A 39 -10.33 -1.98 -13.93
C ILE A 39 -9.11 -1.08 -14.09
N ALA A 40 -8.45 -0.76 -12.97
CA ALA A 40 -7.16 -0.08 -12.97
C ALA A 40 -6.01 -1.10 -13.11
N ARG A 41 -5.04 -0.79 -13.99
CA ARG A 41 -3.75 -1.50 -14.04
C ARG A 41 -2.71 -0.67 -13.28
N ASN A 42 -2.53 -1.02 -12.01
CA ASN A 42 -1.58 -0.33 -11.14
C ASN A 42 -0.17 -0.90 -11.31
N ALA A 43 0.84 -0.04 -11.23
CA ALA A 43 2.25 -0.43 -11.22
C ALA A 43 2.97 0.28 -10.07
N VAL A 44 3.88 -0.44 -9.42
CA VAL A 44 4.79 0.14 -8.43
C VAL A 44 6.16 0.25 -9.08
N HIS A 45 6.60 1.48 -9.34
CA HIS A 45 7.96 1.75 -9.81
C HIS A 45 8.88 1.85 -8.59
N HIS A 46 9.92 1.03 -8.55
CA HIS A 46 10.85 0.97 -7.40
C HIS A 46 12.32 0.89 -7.85
N SER A 47 12.68 1.71 -8.85
CA SER A 47 14.04 1.76 -9.41
C SER A 47 14.86 2.90 -8.81
N LYS A 48 16.16 2.96 -9.13
CA LYS A 48 17.00 4.10 -8.73
C LYS A 48 16.48 5.45 -9.26
N GLN A 49 15.85 5.46 -10.44
CA GLN A 49 15.26 6.67 -11.03
C GLN A 49 13.92 7.03 -10.39
N TYR A 50 13.16 6.02 -9.94
CA TYR A 50 11.86 6.17 -9.29
C TYR A 50 11.87 5.44 -7.95
N PRO A 51 12.51 6.02 -6.91
CA PRO A 51 12.67 5.36 -5.64
C PRO A 51 11.34 5.35 -4.86
N ALA A 52 10.73 4.17 -4.76
CA ALA A 52 9.68 3.90 -3.78
C ALA A 52 10.32 3.37 -2.50
N GLU A 53 10.14 4.07 -1.39
CA GLU A 53 10.84 3.81 -0.13
C GLU A 53 9.87 3.75 1.05
N ILE A 54 10.25 3.02 2.10
CA ILE A 54 9.58 3.03 3.40
C ILE A 54 10.56 3.53 4.45
N THR A 55 10.15 4.55 5.21
CA THR A 55 10.92 5.05 6.34
C THR A 55 10.51 4.31 7.60
N ILE A 56 11.46 3.64 8.25
CA ILE A 56 11.25 2.91 9.50
C ILE A 56 12.04 3.60 10.61
N THR A 57 11.34 4.05 11.65
CA THR A 57 11.99 4.55 12.86
C THR A 57 12.53 3.38 13.66
N VAL A 58 13.86 3.32 13.85
CA VAL A 58 14.53 2.30 14.65
C VAL A 58 14.93 2.89 16.00
N VAL A 59 14.52 2.23 17.07
CA VAL A 59 14.93 2.57 18.44
C VAL A 59 15.95 1.53 18.90
N LYS A 60 17.09 1.99 19.41
CA LYS A 60 18.09 1.10 20.00
C LYS A 60 17.55 0.55 21.33
N ASN A 61 17.69 -0.75 21.54
CA ASN A 61 17.60 -1.28 22.88
C ASN A 61 18.81 -0.82 23.70
N LYS A 62 18.59 -0.53 24.98
CA LYS A 62 19.66 -0.27 25.94
C LYS A 62 20.43 -1.53 26.25
#